data_AF-A0A2D6ZWD6-F1
#
_entry.id   AF-A0A2D6ZWD6-F1
#
_cell.length_a   1.000
_cell.length_b   1.000
_cell.length_c   1.000
_cell.angle_alpha   90.00
_cell.angle_beta   90.00
_cell.angle_gamma   90.00
#
_symmetry.space_group_name_H-M   'P 1'
#
loop_
_entity.id
_entity.type
_entity.pdbx_description
1 polymer ?
#
loop_
_entity_poly.entity_id
_entity_poly.type
_entity_poly.pdbx_seq_one_letter_code
_entity_poly.pdbx_strand_id
1 'polypeptide(L)' 'MDSYYPILSGCLHENEKQSYINKTFADFYIKDIGIKCVVDEPWVTVAETCEFIISLMISEKKKESKKTINRYFKYF' A
#
# COMPACT_ATOMS: atom_id res chain seq x y z
N MET A 1 -1.14 -5.04 9.79
CA MET A 1 -1.90 -5.75 8.77
C MET A 1 -3.34 -5.25 8.75
N ASP A 2 -4.01 -5.28 7.60
CA ASP A 2 -5.42 -4.89 7.35
C ASP A 2 -5.71 -3.46 6.88
N SER A 3 -4.72 -2.60 6.69
CA SER A 3 -5.00 -1.22 6.26
C SER A 3 -5.44 -1.10 4.79
N TYR A 4 -5.18 -2.09 3.93
CA TYR A 4 -5.57 -2.10 2.51
C TYR A 4 -6.50 -3.25 2.12
N TYR A 5 -6.71 -4.27 2.97
CA TYR A 5 -7.64 -5.36 2.67
C TYR A 5 -9.08 -4.91 2.43
N PRO A 6 -9.62 -3.91 3.13
CA PRO A 6 -10.94 -3.35 2.79
C PRO A 6 -11.02 -2.77 1.38
N ILE A 7 -9.91 -2.24 0.85
CA ILE A 7 -9.84 -1.79 -0.55
C ILE A 7 -9.81 -3.01 -1.48
N LEU A 8 -8.96 -4.00 -1.18
CA LEU A 8 -8.80 -5.21 -2.01
C LEU A 8 -10.06 -6.07 -2.08
N SER A 9 -10.82 -6.16 -1.00
CA SER A 9 -12.08 -6.91 -0.94
C SER A 9 -13.21 -6.23 -1.72
N GLY A 10 -13.07 -4.94 -2.04
CA GLY A 10 -14.09 -4.14 -2.70
C GLY A 10 -15.26 -3.75 -1.80
N CYS A 11 -15.14 -3.87 -0.47
CA CYS A 11 -16.24 -3.56 0.45
C CYS A 11 -16.45 -2.05 0.71
N LEU A 12 -15.56 -1.20 0.20
CA LEU A 12 -15.57 0.26 0.42
C LEU A 12 -16.17 1.04 -0.74
N HIS A 13 -16.84 2.14 -0.41
CA HIS A 13 -17.17 3.20 -1.36
C HIS A 13 -15.93 4.03 -1.75
N GLU A 14 -16.00 4.74 -2.87
CA GLU A 14 -14.86 5.49 -3.43
C GLU A 14 -14.32 6.56 -2.47
N ASN A 15 -15.21 7.23 -1.74
CA ASN A 15 -14.85 8.24 -0.74
C ASN A 15 -14.16 7.67 0.49
N GLU A 16 -14.33 6.38 0.80
CA GLU A 16 -13.73 5.73 1.97
C GLU A 16 -12.31 5.25 1.70
N LYS A 17 -12.03 4.79 0.47
CA LYS A 17 -10.72 4.24 0.06
C LYS A 17 -9.55 5.17 0.42
N GLN A 18 -9.74 6.49 0.27
CA GLN A 18 -8.69 7.48 0.56
C GLN A 18 -8.22 7.44 2.01
N SER A 19 -9.12 7.18 2.97
CA SER A 19 -8.78 7.09 4.39
C SER A 19 -7.83 5.90 4.65
N TYR A 20 -8.15 4.75 4.06
CA TYR A 20 -7.35 3.53 4.18
C TYR A 20 -5.98 3.65 3.49
N ILE A 21 -5.92 4.32 2.34
CA ILE A 21 -4.65 4.64 1.67
C ILE A 21 -3.77 5.51 2.57
N ASN A 22 -4.34 6.59 3.13
CA ASN A 22 -3.61 7.51 4.00
C ASN A 22 -3.10 6.80 5.26
N LYS A 23 -3.93 5.97 5.88
CA LYS A 23 -3.55 5.14 7.03
C LYS A 23 -2.39 4.21 6.67
N THR A 24 -2.46 3.55 5.52
CA THR A 24 -1.38 2.65 5.08
C THR A 24 -0.06 3.41 4.89
N PHE A 25 -0.11 4.60 4.27
CA PHE A 25 1.08 5.44 4.11
C PHE A 25 1.66 5.94 5.43
N ALA A 26 0.81 6.24 6.42
CA ALA A 26 1.24 6.73 7.72
C ALA A 26 1.88 5.62 8.57
N ASP A 27 1.24 4.45 8.63
CA ASP A 27 1.57 3.44 9.64
C ASP A 27 2.51 2.34 9.11
N PHE A 28 2.44 2.03 7.80
CA PHE A 28 3.07 0.85 7.21
C PHE A 28 4.11 1.15 6.14
N TYR A 29 4.04 2.30 5.46
CA TYR A 29 4.96 2.62 4.37
C TYR A 29 6.31 3.11 4.87
N ILE A 30 7.36 2.35 4.54
CA ILE A 30 8.75 2.78 4.70
C ILE A 30 9.19 3.41 3.38
N LYS A 31 9.49 4.70 3.46
CA LYS A 31 9.87 5.52 2.32
C LYS A 31 10.93 4.84 1.47
N ASP A 32 10.63 4.69 0.18
CA ASP A 32 11.50 4.11 -0.84
C ASP A 32 11.89 2.63 -0.63
N ILE A 33 11.36 1.97 0.42
CA ILE A 33 11.62 0.55 0.72
C ILE A 33 10.38 -0.31 0.50
N GLY A 34 9.17 0.11 0.91
CA GLY A 34 7.93 -0.69 0.72
C GLY A 34 7.00 -0.69 1.94
N ILE A 35 6.21 -1.76 2.10
CA ILE A 35 5.17 -1.90 3.13
C ILE A 35 5.56 -2.93 4.19
N LYS A 36 5.45 -2.55 5.47
CA LYS A 36 5.59 -3.45 6.62
C LYS A 36 4.42 -4.41 6.74
N CYS A 37 4.67 -5.62 7.22
CA CYS A 37 3.62 -6.59 7.53
C CYS A 37 2.83 -6.20 8.80
N VAL A 38 3.54 -5.77 9.85
CA VAL A 38 2.97 -5.28 11.10
C VAL A 38 3.57 -3.92 11.47
N VAL A 39 2.84 -3.10 12.22
CA VAL A 39 3.26 -1.72 12.53
C VAL A 39 4.52 -1.70 13.39
N ASP A 40 4.58 -2.59 14.38
CA ASP A 40 5.60 -2.59 15.42
C ASP A 40 6.97 -3.09 14.95
N GLU A 41 7.02 -3.78 13.82
CA GLU A 41 8.22 -4.46 13.36
C GLU A 41 8.87 -3.73 12.17
N PRO A 42 10.20 -3.76 12.04
CA PRO A 42 10.90 -2.94 11.06
C PRO A 42 10.92 -3.51 9.64
N TRP A 43 10.54 -4.78 9.44
CA TRP A 43 10.70 -5.44 8.14
C TRP A 43 9.58 -5.14 7.15
N VAL A 44 10.00 -4.89 5.91
CA VAL A 44 9.13 -4.76 4.73
C VAL A 44 9.06 -6.10 4.01
N THR A 45 7.91 -6.42 3.42
CA THR A 45 7.77 -7.64 2.61
C THR A 45 7.33 -7.32 1.18
N VAL A 46 7.74 -8.19 0.25
CA VAL A 46 7.34 -8.10 -1.17
C VAL A 46 5.82 -8.27 -1.31
N ALA A 47 5.24 -9.25 -0.61
CA ALA A 47 3.82 -9.56 -0.69
C ALA A 47 2.97 -8.34 -0.29
N GLU A 48 3.23 -7.75 0.88
CA GLU A 48 2.46 -6.61 1.40
C GLU A 48 2.63 -5.37 0.52
N THR A 49 3.83 -5.19 -0.06
CA THR A 49 4.08 -4.09 -1.00
C THR A 49 3.30 -4.27 -2.30
N CYS A 50 3.27 -5.48 -2.86
CA CYS A 50 2.49 -5.79 -4.06
C CYS A 50 0.99 -5.63 -3.81
N GLU A 51 0.47 -6.13 -2.69
CA GLU A 51 -0.93 -6.00 -2.30
C GLU A 51 -1.34 -4.53 -2.16
N PHE A 52 -0.51 -3.70 -1.52
CA PHE A 52 -0.79 -2.27 -1.43
C PHE A 52 -0.76 -1.59 -2.80
N ILE A 53 0.18 -1.94 -3.70
CA ILE A 53 0.20 -1.41 -5.07
C ILE A 53 -1.10 -1.75 -5.81
N ILE A 54 -1.61 -2.97 -5.66
CA ILE A 54 -2.91 -3.36 -6.24
C ILE A 54 -4.04 -2.51 -5.65
N SER A 55 -4.03 -2.26 -4.34
CA SER A 55 -5.04 -1.40 -3.69
C SER A 55 -5.03 0.04 -4.23
N LEU A 56 -3.84 0.59 -4.53
CA LEU A 56 -3.70 1.90 -5.17
C LEU A 56 -4.29 1.90 -6.60
N MET A 57 -4.11 0.81 -7.34
CA MET A 57 -4.70 0.66 -8.68
C MET A 57 -6.23 0.59 -8.65
N ILE A 58 -6.81 -0.16 -7.70
CA ILE A 58 -8.27 -0.25 -7.48
C ILE A 58 -8.86 1.11 -7.08
N SER A 59 -8.07 1.95 -6.42
CA SER A 59 -8.46 3.30 -5.99
C SER A 59 -8.09 4.40 -7.00
N GLU A 60 -7.79 4.00 -8.24
CA GLU A 60 -7.40 4.88 -9.36
C GLU A 60 -6.16 5.78 -9.11
N LYS A 61 -5.35 5.47 -8.08
CA LYS A 61 -4.10 6.16 -7.73
C LYS A 61 -2.92 5.67 -8.58
N LYS A 62 -3.07 5.75 -9.90
CA LYS A 62 -2.10 5.21 -10.87
C LYS A 62 -0.70 5.83 -10.73
N LYS A 63 -0.62 7.13 -10.40
CA LYS A 63 0.65 7.85 -10.25
C LYS A 63 1.42 7.35 -9.04
N GLU A 64 0.74 7.19 -7.91
CA GLU A 64 1.27 6.67 -6.66
C GLU A 64 1.69 5.21 -6.83
N SER A 65 0.86 4.38 -7.45
CA SER A 65 1.19 2.99 -7.78
C SER A 65 2.49 2.88 -8.59
N LYS A 66 2.59 3.64 -9.70
CA LYS A 66 3.80 3.64 -10.55
C LYS A 66 5.03 4.17 -9.82
N LYS A 67 4.85 5.11 -8.89
CA LYS A 67 5.95 5.63 -8.07
C LYS A 67 6.43 4.58 -7.07
N THR A 68 5.52 3.89 -6.41
CA THR A 68 5.82 2.84 -5.42
C THR A 68 6.52 1.66 -6.08
N ILE A 69 6.01 1.18 -7.22
CA ILE A 69 6.61 0.03 -7.94
C ILE A 69 8.03 0.35 -8.43
N ASN A 70 8.25 1.51 -9.06
CA ASN A 70 9.56 1.90 -9.60
C ASN A 70 10.63 2.08 -8.51
N ARG A 71 10.21 2.45 -7.29
CA ARG A 71 11.12 2.61 -6.16
C ARG A 71 11.43 1.27 -5.51
N TYR A 72 10.39 0.46 -5.29
CA TYR A 72 10.53 -0.87 -4.71
C TYR A 72 11.45 -1.78 -5.54
N PHE A 73 11.15 -1.91 -6.83
CA PHE A 73 11.89 -2.78 -7.74
C PHE A 73 13.21 -2.19 -8.23
N LYS A 74 13.60 -0.98 -7.79
CA LYS A 74 14.94 -0.47 -8.12
C LYS A 74 16.06 -1.28 -7.46
N TYR A 75 15.74 -1.99 -6.38
CA TYR A 75 16.69 -2.72 -5.55
C TYR A 75 16.70 -4.24 -5.80
N PHE A 76 15.93 -4.71 -6.78
CA PHE A 76 15.84 -6.11 -7.21
C PHE A 76 16.14 -6.20 -8.70
#